data_AF-A0A7C8B1P3-F1
#
_entry.id   AF-A0A7C8B1P3-F1
#
_cell.length_a   1.000
_cell.length_b   1.000
_cell.length_c   1.000
_cell.angle_alpha   90.00
_cell.angle_beta   90.00
_cell.angle_gamma   90.00
#
_symmetry.space_group_name_H-M   'P 1'
#
loop_
_entity.id
_entity.type
_entity.pdbx_description
1 polymer ?
#
loop_
_entity_poly.entity_id
_entity_poly.type
_entity_poly.pdbx_seq_one_letter_code
_entity_poly.pdbx_strand_id
1 'polypeptide(L)'
;DSARMLAYEAAHPGYSPGAASASLGPDGGETRALFDDVDDYDGSAEANANFFDQNGAQFTMQGYGRTVQVCYIASNLATINNAIPCAGASTDTKRIVVTVTTPGGETFRFTAVRCNL
;
A
#
# COMPACT_ATOMS: atom_id res chain seq x y z
N ASP A 1 -9.34 7.61 -18.42
CA ASP A 1 -9.65 9.04 -18.37
C ASP A 1 -8.88 9.65 -17.21
N SER A 2 -7.61 10.01 -17.47
CA SER A 2 -6.66 10.47 -16.45
C SER A 2 -7.07 11.79 -15.81
N ALA A 3 -7.96 12.56 -16.45
CA ALA A 3 -8.51 13.80 -15.91
C ALA A 3 -9.45 13.56 -14.71
N ARG A 4 -10.12 12.39 -14.64
CA ARG A 4 -10.99 12.03 -13.51
C ARG A 4 -10.22 11.52 -12.28
N MET A 5 -9.05 10.90 -12.48
CA MET A 5 -8.16 10.49 -11.38
C MET A 5 -7.50 11.72 -10.73
N LEU A 6 -6.97 12.64 -11.54
CA LEU A 6 -6.35 13.89 -11.05
C LEU A 6 -7.32 14.78 -10.24
N ALA A 7 -8.61 14.80 -10.63
CA ALA A 7 -9.62 15.59 -9.92
C ALA A 7 -10.09 14.96 -8.60
N TYR A 8 -10.05 13.64 -8.48
CA TYR A 8 -10.36 12.95 -7.21
C TYR A 8 -9.23 13.14 -6.20
N GLU A 9 -7.99 13.02 -6.66
CA GLU A 9 -6.81 13.13 -5.81
C GLU A 9 -6.67 14.58 -5.25
N ALA A 10 -6.87 15.63 -6.06
CA ALA A 10 -6.79 17.04 -5.63
C ALA A 10 -7.85 17.51 -4.62
N ALA A 11 -8.90 16.72 -4.36
CA ALA A 11 -10.01 17.10 -3.50
C ALA A 11 -9.85 16.60 -2.03
N HIS A 12 -8.79 15.85 -1.72
CA HIS A 12 -8.54 15.35 -0.37
C HIS A 12 -7.66 16.35 0.40
N PRO A 13 -8.11 16.86 1.57
CA PRO A 13 -7.27 17.72 2.40
C PRO A 13 -6.09 16.91 2.95
N GLY A 14 -4.92 17.07 2.31
CA GLY A 14 -3.68 16.37 2.61
C GLY A 14 -2.91 15.91 1.35
N TYR A 15 -3.63 15.73 0.23
CA TYR A 15 -3.02 15.43 -1.06
C TYR A 15 -2.11 16.56 -1.58
N SER A 16 -0.81 16.29 -1.61
CA SER A 16 0.19 17.12 -2.29
C SER A 16 0.64 16.44 -3.58
N PRO A 17 0.07 16.79 -4.76
CA PRO A 17 0.58 16.30 -6.03
C PRO A 17 1.97 16.91 -6.25
N GLY A 18 3.01 16.09 -6.11
CA GLY A 18 4.35 16.42 -6.58
C GLY A 18 5.45 16.54 -5.53
N ALA A 19 5.23 16.14 -4.28
CA ALA A 19 6.35 15.87 -3.37
C ALA A 19 6.35 14.37 -3.08
N ALA A 20 7.32 13.63 -3.63
CA ALA A 20 7.59 12.30 -3.11
C ALA A 20 7.89 12.46 -1.61
N SER A 21 6.99 11.97 -0.74
CA SER A 21 7.22 12.04 0.70
C SER A 21 8.58 11.41 1.00
N ALA A 22 9.46 12.15 1.69
CA ALA A 22 10.78 11.62 2.02
C ALA A 22 10.70 10.46 3.02
N SER A 23 9.58 10.38 3.76
CA SER A 23 9.26 9.30 4.69
C SER A 23 8.20 8.40 4.06
N LEU A 24 8.34 7.10 4.25
CA LEU A 24 7.28 6.14 3.97
C LEU A 24 6.52 5.86 5.26
N GLY A 25 5.26 5.46 5.13
CA GLY A 25 4.37 5.19 6.25
C GLY A 25 3.49 6.40 6.60
N PRO A 26 2.51 6.19 7.50
CA PRO A 26 1.52 7.21 7.83
C PRO A 26 2.13 8.48 8.39
N ASP A 27 1.56 9.61 8.01
CA ASP A 27 1.88 10.89 8.62
C ASP A 27 1.32 10.97 10.05
N GLY A 28 1.84 11.94 10.81
CA GLY A 28 1.55 12.09 12.24
C GLY A 28 0.07 12.23 12.54
N GLY A 29 -0.51 11.19 13.16
CA GLY A 29 -1.92 11.17 13.57
C GLY A 29 -2.86 10.46 12.59
N GLU A 30 -2.33 9.96 11.47
CA GLU A 30 -3.12 9.19 10.53
C GLU A 30 -3.42 7.78 11.03
N THR A 31 -4.57 7.29 10.57
CA THR A 31 -5.00 5.90 10.73
C THR A 31 -5.49 5.43 9.38
N ARG A 32 -5.79 4.13 9.21
CA ARG A 32 -6.23 3.59 7.93
C ARG A 32 -7.41 4.35 7.29
N ALA A 33 -8.27 4.98 8.09
CA ALA A 33 -9.39 5.78 7.60
C ALA A 33 -8.99 7.20 7.11
N LEU A 34 -7.79 7.64 7.43
CA LEU A 34 -7.22 8.95 7.14
C LEU A 34 -6.07 8.91 6.13
N PHE A 35 -5.55 7.72 5.80
CA PHE A 35 -4.53 7.56 4.75
C PHE A 35 -5.00 8.23 3.46
N ASP A 36 -4.15 9.07 2.89
CA ASP A 36 -4.46 9.88 1.72
C ASP A 36 -3.51 9.64 0.55
N ASP A 37 -2.40 8.93 0.78
CA ASP A 37 -1.51 8.44 -0.26
C ASP A 37 -1.20 6.94 -0.14
N VAL A 38 -0.33 6.44 -1.03
CA VAL A 38 -0.05 5.01 -1.14
C VAL A 38 0.94 4.53 -0.08
N ASP A 39 1.84 5.41 0.35
CA ASP A 39 2.93 5.13 1.28
C ASP A 39 2.48 5.13 2.72
N ASP A 40 1.34 5.72 3.04
CA ASP A 40 0.70 5.53 4.35
C ASP A 40 0.44 4.06 4.69
N TYR A 41 0.32 3.22 3.67
CA TYR A 41 0.19 1.78 3.86
C TYR A 41 1.52 1.08 4.19
N ASP A 42 2.67 1.73 4.14
CA ASP A 42 3.94 1.09 4.51
C ASP A 42 3.93 0.61 5.96
N GLY A 43 4.35 -0.63 6.17
CA GLY A 43 4.29 -1.28 7.47
C GLY A 43 2.88 -1.63 7.96
N SER A 44 1.83 -1.34 7.18
CA SER A 44 0.46 -1.68 7.55
C SER A 44 0.30 -3.20 7.66
N ALA A 45 -0.17 -3.67 8.82
CA ALA A 45 -0.39 -5.07 9.10
C ALA A 45 -1.79 -5.30 9.64
N GLU A 46 -2.34 -6.47 9.34
CA GLU A 46 -3.63 -6.94 9.80
C GLU A 46 -3.52 -8.44 10.09
N ALA A 47 -4.08 -8.90 11.20
CA ALA A 47 -4.04 -10.29 11.61
C ALA A 47 -5.34 -10.68 12.32
N ASN A 48 -5.82 -11.91 12.08
CA ASN A 48 -7.05 -12.43 12.66
C ASN A 48 -8.23 -11.45 12.52
N ALA A 49 -8.37 -10.86 11.34
CA ALA A 49 -9.32 -9.80 11.08
C ALA A 49 -10.78 -10.26 11.11
N ASN A 50 -11.66 -9.29 11.35
CA ASN A 50 -13.10 -9.46 11.25
C ASN A 50 -13.55 -9.16 9.82
N PHE A 51 -14.22 -10.12 9.22
CA PHE A 51 -14.81 -10.03 7.90
C PHE A 51 -16.33 -10.07 8.03
N PHE A 52 -17.00 -9.65 6.96
CA PHE A 52 -18.44 -9.79 6.81
C PHE A 52 -18.70 -10.70 5.61
N ASP A 53 -19.60 -11.67 5.79
CA ASP A 53 -20.04 -12.51 4.68
C ASP A 53 -21.01 -11.72 3.76
N GLN A 54 -21.49 -12.37 2.69
CA GLN A 54 -22.42 -11.76 1.74
C GLN A 54 -23.78 -11.36 2.33
N ASN A 55 -24.10 -11.85 3.53
CA ASN A 55 -25.33 -11.53 4.27
C ASN A 55 -25.07 -10.45 5.35
N GLY A 56 -23.83 -9.97 5.48
CA GLY A 56 -23.43 -9.01 6.51
C GLY A 56 -23.20 -9.64 7.89
N ALA A 57 -23.13 -10.96 8.00
CA ALA A 57 -22.78 -11.61 9.26
C ALA A 57 -21.26 -11.50 9.49
N GLN A 58 -20.88 -10.99 10.66
CA GLN A 58 -19.48 -10.85 11.03
C GLN A 58 -18.88 -12.21 11.40
N PHE A 59 -17.67 -12.49 10.93
CA PHE A 59 -16.87 -13.65 11.34
C PHE A 59 -15.40 -13.27 11.45
N THR A 60 -14.64 -14.00 12.26
CA THR A 60 -13.20 -13.83 12.40
C THR A 60 -12.48 -14.87 11.57
N MET A 61 -11.54 -14.45 10.73
CA MET A 61 -10.73 -15.36 9.93
C MET A 61 -9.43 -15.68 10.67
N GLN A 62 -9.48 -16.62 11.62
CA GLN A 62 -8.31 -17.08 12.37
C GLN A 62 -7.20 -17.57 11.43
N GLY A 63 -5.96 -17.13 11.66
CA GLY A 63 -4.80 -17.44 10.83
C GLY A 63 -4.67 -16.60 9.56
N TYR A 64 -5.67 -15.74 9.24
CA TYR A 64 -5.49 -14.73 8.21
C TYR A 64 -4.46 -13.68 8.65
N GLY A 65 -3.59 -13.28 7.73
CA GLY A 65 -2.71 -12.14 7.89
C GLY A 65 -2.57 -11.35 6.58
N ARG A 66 -2.34 -10.05 6.69
CA ARG A 66 -1.94 -9.19 5.58
C ARG A 66 -0.87 -8.23 6.06
N THR A 67 0.22 -8.09 5.30
CA THR A 67 1.19 -7.02 5.47
C THR A 67 1.37 -6.27 4.17
N VAL A 68 1.61 -4.97 4.26
CA VAL A 68 1.95 -4.12 3.13
C VAL A 68 3.34 -3.55 3.36
N GLN A 69 4.18 -3.65 2.33
CA GLN A 69 5.43 -2.91 2.24
C GLN A 69 5.34 -1.99 1.04
N VAL A 70 5.62 -0.71 1.27
CA VAL A 70 5.81 0.27 0.21
C VAL A 70 7.24 0.74 0.29
N CYS A 71 7.94 0.77 -0.83
CA CYS A 71 9.25 1.41 -0.84
C CYS A 71 9.69 1.92 -2.21
N TYR A 72 10.65 2.82 -2.18
CA TYR A 72 11.23 3.43 -3.38
C TYR A 72 12.05 2.43 -4.19
N ILE A 73 11.84 2.44 -5.51
CA ILE A 73 12.65 1.74 -6.52
C ILE A 73 12.83 2.64 -7.75
N ALA A 74 13.87 2.42 -8.56
CA ALA A 74 13.99 3.14 -9.82
C ALA A 74 13.11 2.49 -10.90
N SER A 75 12.39 3.28 -11.68
CA SER A 75 11.54 2.78 -12.78
C SER A 75 12.34 2.12 -13.91
N ASN A 76 13.63 2.41 -14.01
CA ASN A 76 14.53 1.91 -15.05
C ASN A 76 15.13 0.52 -14.74
N LEU A 77 14.69 -0.14 -13.65
CA LEU A 77 15.12 -1.49 -13.33
C LEU A 77 14.63 -2.48 -14.40
N ALA A 78 15.50 -3.40 -14.82
CA ALA A 78 15.18 -4.42 -15.83
C ALA A 78 14.04 -5.36 -15.41
N THR A 79 13.89 -5.59 -14.11
CA THR A 79 12.82 -6.41 -13.53
C THR A 79 12.28 -5.75 -12.27
N ILE A 80 10.96 -5.74 -12.15
CA ILE A 80 10.26 -5.26 -10.95
C ILE A 80 9.46 -6.44 -10.37
N ASN A 81 9.81 -6.85 -9.15
CA ASN A 81 9.13 -7.90 -8.40
C ASN A 81 9.26 -7.66 -6.89
N ASN A 82 8.69 -8.55 -6.07
CA ASN A 82 8.71 -8.43 -4.61
C ASN A 82 10.09 -8.60 -3.97
N ALA A 83 11.11 -9.06 -4.70
CA ALA A 83 12.45 -9.34 -4.18
C ALA A 83 13.44 -8.19 -4.42
N ILE A 84 13.07 -7.19 -5.22
CA ILE A 84 13.88 -5.98 -5.42
C ILE A 84 14.13 -5.29 -4.06
N PRO A 85 15.36 -4.90 -3.73
CA PRO A 85 15.62 -4.16 -2.51
C PRO A 85 15.06 -2.75 -2.60
N CYS A 86 14.64 -2.19 -1.47
CA CYS A 86 14.26 -0.79 -1.38
C CYS A 86 15.48 0.10 -1.64
N ALA A 87 15.28 1.19 -2.36
CA ALA A 87 16.28 2.24 -2.49
C ALA A 87 16.50 2.92 -1.13
N GLY A 88 17.74 3.33 -0.85
CA GLY A 88 18.06 4.08 0.38
C GLY A 88 17.67 5.56 0.34
N ALA A 89 17.00 6.00 -0.73
CA ALA A 89 16.54 7.36 -0.94
C ALA A 89 15.28 7.34 -1.83
N SER A 90 14.54 8.45 -1.85
CA SER A 90 13.40 8.65 -2.74
C SER A 90 13.79 8.52 -4.22
N THR A 91 12.94 7.86 -4.99
CA THR A 91 13.07 7.65 -6.44
C THR A 91 11.77 7.98 -7.17
N ASP A 92 11.72 7.75 -8.48
CA ASP A 92 10.57 8.02 -9.35
C ASP A 92 9.41 7.02 -9.22
N THR A 93 9.58 5.93 -8.46
CA THR A 93 8.58 4.85 -8.34
C THR A 93 8.53 4.28 -6.94
N LYS A 94 7.32 4.08 -6.43
CA LYS A 94 7.02 3.29 -5.23
C LYS A 94 6.59 1.88 -5.67
N ARG A 95 7.23 0.85 -5.10
CA ARG A 95 6.82 -0.54 -5.20
C ARG A 95 5.97 -0.90 -3.99
N ILE A 96 4.84 -1.55 -4.24
CA ILE A 96 3.93 -2.07 -3.23
C ILE A 96 3.98 -3.59 -3.25
N VAL A 97 4.25 -4.20 -2.10
CA VAL A 97 4.15 -5.65 -1.91
C VAL A 97 3.10 -5.92 -0.84
N VAL A 98 1.98 -6.50 -1.26
CA VAL A 98 0.96 -7.01 -0.34
C VAL A 98 1.19 -8.49 -0.15
N THR A 99 1.50 -8.89 1.08
CA THR A 99 1.66 -10.29 1.46
C THR A 99 0.41 -10.72 2.21
N VAL A 100 -0.30 -11.73 1.72
CA VAL A 100 -1.48 -12.31 2.36
C VAL A 100 -1.13 -13.72 2.84
N THR A 101 -1.36 -13.99 4.12
CA THR A 101 -1.30 -15.31 4.72
C THR A 101 -2.72 -15.81 4.92
N THR A 102 -3.04 -16.98 4.39
CA THR A 102 -4.33 -17.64 4.57
C THR A 102 -4.39 -18.34 5.93
N PRO A 103 -5.60 -18.69 6.41
CA PRO A 103 -5.76 -19.56 7.58
C PRO A 103 -5.00 -20.89 7.51
N GLY A 104 -4.80 -21.44 6.31
CA GLY A 104 -4.02 -22.66 6.08
C GLY A 104 -2.50 -22.45 6.17
N GLY A 105 -2.03 -21.21 6.28
CA GLY A 105 -0.62 -20.84 6.34
C GLY A 105 0.02 -20.57 4.97
N GLU A 106 -0.72 -20.71 3.87
CA GLU A 106 -0.22 -20.34 2.55
C GLU A 106 0.02 -18.83 2.45
N THR A 107 1.06 -18.44 1.71
CA THR A 107 1.41 -17.04 1.52
C THR A 107 1.36 -16.64 0.05
N PHE A 108 0.60 -15.59 -0.25
CA PHE A 108 0.48 -14.98 -1.56
C PHE A 108 1.13 -13.60 -1.54
N ARG A 109 1.90 -13.26 -2.57
CA ARG A 109 2.52 -11.94 -2.72
C ARG A 109 2.01 -11.28 -3.99
N PHE A 110 1.36 -10.14 -3.83
CA PHE A 110 0.94 -9.28 -4.93
C PHE A 110 1.91 -8.10 -5.01
N THR A 111 2.49 -7.90 -6.19
CA THR A 111 3.39 -6.77 -6.43
C THR A 111 2.70 -5.78 -7.37
N ALA A 112 2.70 -4.51 -6.98
CA ALA A 112 2.26 -3.40 -7.81
C ALA A 112 3.31 -2.28 -7.76
N VAL A 113 3.22 -1.34 -8.69
CA VAL A 113 4.04 -0.13 -8.70
C VAL A 113 3.18 1.09 -8.98
N ARG A 114 3.56 2.21 -8.36
CA ARG A 114 3.01 3.54 -8.63
C ARG A 114 4.19 4.47 -8.95
N CYS A 115 4.20 5.03 -10.15
CA CYS A 115 5.14 6.10 -10.46
C CYS A 115 4.72 7.37 -9.72
N ASN A 116 5.70 8.03 -9.11
CA ASN A 116 5.60 9.38 -8.58
C ASN A 116 6.19 10.30 -9.65
N LEU A 117 5.35 10.71 -10.61
CA LEU A 117 5.70 11.73 -11.59
C LEU A 117 5.27 13.11 -11.09
#